data_AF-A0A840E2T0-F1
#
_entry.id   AF-A0A840E2T0-F1
#
_cell.length_a   1.000
_cell.length_b   1.000
_cell.length_c   1.000
_cell.angle_alpha   90.00
_cell.angle_beta   90.00
_cell.angle_gamma   90.00
#
_symmetry.space_group_name_H-M   'P 1'
#
loop_
_entity.id
_entity.type
_entity.pdbx_description
1 polymer ?
#
loop_
_entity_poly.entity_id
_entity_poly.type
_entity_poly.pdbx_seq_one_letter_code
_entity_poly.pdbx_strand_id
1 'polypeptide(L)'
;MPTFAQQSPPYEKKLLRLAEILGSLHSLQNLCKPPTNQWYDYMNALIEAEHPIPQRRAYFYEAFNEAYRAFSENYPYCTQAAIEANQRYIDEGRNLSENLLMRYK
;
A
#
# COMPACT_ATOMS: atom_id res chain seq x y z
N MET A 1 2.96 12.64 20.55
CA MET A 1 1.53 12.76 20.24
C MET A 1 1.08 11.47 19.61
N PRO A 2 -0.06 10.86 19.97
CA PRO A 2 -0.51 9.65 19.31
C PRO A 2 -0.81 9.99 17.84
N THR A 3 -0.20 9.28 16.91
CA THR A 3 -0.49 9.39 15.48
C THR A 3 -1.93 8.95 15.25
N PHE A 4 -2.65 9.53 14.29
CA PHE A 4 -4.04 9.16 13.99
C PHE A 4 -4.21 7.63 13.82
N ALA A 5 -3.22 6.96 13.24
CA ALA A 5 -3.15 5.49 13.11
C ALA A 5 -3.33 4.72 14.44
N GLN A 6 -3.00 5.32 15.59
CA GLN A 6 -3.11 4.69 16.91
C GLN A 6 -4.55 4.70 17.46
N GLN A 7 -5.40 5.63 16.99
CA GLN A 7 -6.82 5.74 17.36
C GLN A 7 -7.79 5.36 16.23
N SER A 8 -7.28 5.09 15.03
CA SER A 8 -8.05 4.65 13.87
C SER A 8 -8.81 3.35 14.12
N PRO A 9 -10.09 3.25 13.70
CA PRO A 9 -10.85 2.00 13.73
C PRO A 9 -10.11 0.86 13.02
N PRO A 10 -10.39 -0.42 13.36
CA PRO A 10 -9.75 -1.57 12.71
C PRO A 10 -9.86 -1.56 11.18
N TYR A 11 -10.93 -0.98 10.62
CA TYR A 11 -11.11 -0.78 9.18
C TYR A 11 -10.05 0.16 8.59
N GLU A 12 -9.86 1.32 9.20
CA GLU A 12 -8.92 2.32 8.72
C GLU A 12 -7.47 1.83 8.80
N LYS A 13 -7.13 1.07 9.84
CA LYS A 13 -5.82 0.40 9.92
C LYS A 13 -5.57 -0.55 8.73
N LYS A 14 -6.60 -1.25 8.28
CA LYS A 14 -6.50 -2.13 7.10
C LYS A 14 -6.36 -1.34 5.81
N LEU A 15 -7.06 -0.21 5.66
CA LEU A 15 -6.89 0.65 4.48
C LEU A 15 -5.49 1.27 4.43
N LEU A 16 -4.96 1.73 5.57
CA LEU A 16 -3.59 2.23 5.63
C LEU A 16 -2.58 1.12 5.29
N ARG A 17 -2.80 -0.10 5.79
CA ARG A 17 -1.98 -1.25 5.41
C ARG A 17 -2.07 -1.56 3.91
N LEU A 18 -3.24 -1.40 3.30
CA LEU A 18 -3.40 -1.56 1.86
C LEU A 18 -2.59 -0.51 1.09
N ALA A 19 -2.60 0.75 1.56
CA ALA A 19 -1.78 1.82 0.98
C ALA A 19 -0.27 1.53 1.06
N GLU A 20 0.21 1.01 2.20
CA GLU A 20 1.60 0.56 2.35
C GLU A 20 1.94 -0.53 1.33
N ILE A 21 1.08 -1.56 1.21
CA ILE A 21 1.28 -2.67 0.27
C ILE A 21 1.38 -2.15 -1.17
N LEU A 22 0.51 -1.22 -1.57
CA LEU A 22 0.55 -0.61 -2.90
C LEU A 22 1.87 0.14 -3.14
N GLY A 23 2.39 0.86 -2.13
CA GLY A 23 3.68 1.54 -2.20
C GLY A 23 4.85 0.57 -2.35
N SER A 24 4.86 -0.51 -1.56
CA SER A 24 5.84 -1.59 -1.66
C SER A 24 5.84 -2.26 -3.04
N LEU A 25 4.66 -2.57 -3.57
CA LEU A 25 4.51 -3.18 -4.89
C LEU A 25 4.92 -2.24 -6.02
N HIS A 26 4.63 -0.93 -5.90
CA HIS A 26 5.08 0.06 -6.87
C HIS A 26 6.60 0.10 -6.98
N SER A 27 7.30 0.08 -5.83
CA SER A 27 8.77 0.02 -5.80
C SER A 27 9.30 -1.29 -6.39
N LEU A 28 8.84 -2.44 -5.86
CA LEU A 28 9.37 -3.75 -6.24
C LEU A 28 9.11 -4.11 -7.70
N GLN A 29 7.94 -3.77 -8.25
CA GLN A 29 7.64 -4.11 -9.65
C GLN A 29 8.39 -3.23 -10.62
N ASN A 30 8.54 -1.94 -10.32
CA ASN A 30 9.31 -1.04 -11.17
C ASN A 30 10.82 -1.36 -11.11
N LEU A 31 11.28 -2.06 -10.07
CA LEU A 31 12.64 -2.57 -9.96
C LEU A 31 12.88 -3.83 -10.82
N CYS A 32 11.92 -4.75 -10.87
CA CYS A 32 12.09 -6.08 -11.47
C CYS A 32 11.42 -6.25 -12.85
N LYS A 33 10.57 -5.32 -13.26
CA LYS A 33 9.78 -5.36 -14.51
C LYS A 33 9.79 -3.98 -15.18
N PRO A 34 9.34 -3.85 -16.44
CA PRO A 34 9.12 -2.55 -17.04
C PRO A 34 8.27 -1.64 -16.12
N PRO A 35 8.69 -0.39 -15.87
CA PRO A 35 8.01 0.50 -14.95
C PRO A 35 6.53 0.72 -15.31
N THR A 36 5.69 0.77 -14.28
CA THR A 36 4.24 0.93 -14.38
C THR A 36 3.69 1.80 -13.26
N ASN A 37 2.64 2.56 -13.58
CA ASN A 37 1.88 3.36 -12.61
C ASN A 37 0.67 2.63 -12.02
N GLN A 38 0.41 1.38 -12.45
CA GLN A 38 -0.75 0.60 -12.03
C GLN A 38 -0.99 0.60 -10.50
N TRP A 39 0.08 0.46 -9.71
CA TRP A 39 -0.01 0.44 -8.24
C TRP A 39 -0.36 1.81 -7.64
N TYR A 40 0.13 2.89 -8.25
CA TYR A 40 -0.25 4.25 -7.90
C TYR A 40 -1.71 4.54 -8.30
N ASP A 41 -2.15 4.05 -9.45
CA ASP A 41 -3.53 4.21 -9.91
C ASP A 41 -4.52 3.49 -8.98
N TYR A 42 -4.17 2.28 -8.51
CA TYR A 42 -4.95 1.59 -7.47
C TYR A 42 -4.98 2.35 -6.15
N MET A 43 -3.89 3.02 -5.78
CA MET A 43 -3.84 3.85 -4.58
C MET A 43 -4.77 5.06 -4.70
N ASN A 44 -4.80 5.71 -5.86
CA ASN A 44 -5.73 6.80 -6.11
C ASN A 44 -7.19 6.28 -6.12
N ALA A 45 -7.46 5.14 -6.75
CA ALA A 45 -8.80 4.56 -6.75
C ALA A 45 -9.29 4.23 -5.33
N LEU A 46 -8.40 3.76 -4.44
CA LEU A 46 -8.69 3.54 -3.03
C LEU A 46 -9.08 4.85 -2.31
N ILE A 47 -8.28 5.91 -2.50
CA ILE A 47 -8.57 7.23 -1.91
C ILE A 47 -9.90 7.77 -2.42
N GLU A 48 -10.14 7.69 -3.72
CA GLU A 48 -11.39 8.20 -4.32
C GLU A 48 -12.60 7.42 -3.79
N ALA A 49 -12.51 6.10 -3.67
CA ALA A 49 -13.61 5.29 -3.12
C ALA A 49 -13.95 5.62 -1.66
N GLU A 50 -12.94 5.96 -0.85
CA GLU A 50 -13.13 6.29 0.57
C GLU A 50 -13.63 7.73 0.81
N HIS A 51 -13.53 8.61 -0.18
CA HIS A 51 -13.81 10.05 -0.08
C HIS A 51 -13.33 10.68 1.26
N PRO A 52 -12.05 10.50 1.64
CA PRO A 52 -11.55 10.95 2.94
C PRO A 52 -11.44 12.48 3.03
N ILE A 53 -11.53 13.01 4.24
CA ILE A 53 -11.14 14.41 4.51
C ILE A 53 -9.66 14.65 4.14
N PRO A 54 -9.24 15.88 3.82
CA PRO A 54 -7.89 16.16 3.33
C PRO A 54 -6.75 15.62 4.21
N GLN A 55 -6.91 15.71 5.53
CA GLN A 55 -5.92 15.18 6.47
C GLN A 55 -5.79 13.65 6.38
N ARG A 56 -6.90 12.95 6.20
CA ARG A 56 -6.93 11.49 6.06
C ARG A 56 -6.40 11.05 4.70
N ARG A 57 -6.67 11.83 3.64
CA ARG A 57 -6.03 11.66 2.33
C ARG A 57 -4.50 11.77 2.41
N ALA A 58 -3.98 12.70 3.22
CA ALA A 58 -2.55 12.86 3.40
C ALA A 58 -1.90 11.62 4.04
N TYR A 59 -2.54 11.00 5.04
CA TYR A 59 -2.04 9.77 5.67
C TYR A 59 -1.94 8.59 4.71
N PHE A 60 -2.89 8.48 3.79
CA PHE A 60 -2.85 7.47 2.74
C PHE A 60 -1.62 7.63 1.83
N TYR A 61 -1.35 8.85 1.37
CA TYR A 61 -0.15 9.12 0.57
C TYR A 61 1.14 8.98 1.39
N GLU A 62 1.13 9.38 2.66
CA GLU A 62 2.28 9.21 3.55
C GLU A 62 2.64 7.73 3.69
N ALA A 63 1.66 6.87 4.01
CA ALA A 63 1.86 5.42 4.14
C ALA A 63 2.39 4.79 2.84
N PHE A 64 1.83 5.17 1.69
CA PHE A 64 2.30 4.72 0.38
C PHE A 64 3.76 5.14 0.13
N ASN A 65 4.06 6.43 0.36
CA ASN A 65 5.37 7.00 0.07
C ASN A 65 6.47 6.48 1.01
N GLU A 66 6.15 6.28 2.29
CA GLU A 66 7.06 5.66 3.26
C GLU A 66 7.39 4.22 2.85
N ALA A 67 6.39 3.42 2.49
CA ALA A 67 6.61 2.05 2.03
C ALA A 67 7.42 2.01 0.72
N TYR A 68 7.11 2.89 -0.24
CA TYR A 68 7.87 3.00 -1.48
C TYR A 68 9.35 3.30 -1.22
N ARG A 69 9.65 4.29 -0.36
CA ARG A 69 11.03 4.66 0.00
C ARG A 69 11.75 3.51 0.68
N ALA A 70 11.15 2.91 1.70
CA ALA A 70 11.74 1.81 2.44
C ALA A 70 12.10 0.63 1.54
N PHE A 71 11.25 0.28 0.57
CA PHE A 71 11.55 -0.80 -0.37
C PHE A 71 12.63 -0.43 -1.38
N SER A 72 12.63 0.81 -1.87
CA SER A 72 13.64 1.31 -2.81
C SER A 72 15.03 1.39 -2.18
N GLU A 73 15.11 1.73 -0.90
CA GLU A 73 16.36 1.76 -0.12
C GLU A 73 16.88 0.34 0.19
N ASN A 74 15.99 -0.58 0.56
CA ASN A 74 16.36 -1.95 0.91
C ASN A 74 16.71 -2.82 -0.32
N TYR A 75 16.14 -2.52 -1.50
CA TYR A 75 16.36 -3.27 -2.73
C TYR A 75 16.89 -2.36 -3.86
N PRO A 76 18.21 -2.11 -3.91
CA PRO A 76 18.79 -1.27 -4.96
C PRO A 76 18.85 -1.95 -6.34
N TYR A 77 18.67 -3.27 -6.42
CA TYR A 77 18.60 -4.05 -7.67
C TYR A 77 17.64 -5.22 -7.52
N CYS A 78 17.12 -5.72 -8.65
CA CYS A 78 16.22 -6.87 -8.63
C CYS A 78 16.96 -8.12 -8.16
N THR A 79 16.59 -8.61 -6.98
CA THR A 79 17.11 -9.83 -6.36
C THR A 79 16.02 -10.88 -6.22
N GLN A 80 16.42 -12.12 -5.96
CA GLN A 80 15.46 -13.18 -5.60
C GLN A 80 14.62 -12.79 -4.37
N ALA A 81 15.23 -12.15 -3.36
CA ALA A 81 14.53 -11.65 -2.19
C ALA A 81 13.47 -10.58 -2.53
N ALA A 82 13.77 -9.68 -3.48
CA ALA A 82 12.82 -8.69 -3.98
C ALA A 82 11.63 -9.34 -4.71
N ILE A 83 11.90 -10.36 -5.54
CA ILE A 83 10.87 -11.12 -6.26
C ILE A 83 9.94 -11.84 -5.28
N GLU A 84 10.50 -12.49 -4.27
CA GLU A 84 9.74 -13.18 -3.23
C GLU A 84 8.94 -12.20 -2.36
N ALA A 85 9.53 -11.04 -2.03
CA ALA A 85 8.80 -9.98 -1.35
C ALA A 85 7.62 -9.52 -2.20
N ASN A 86 7.80 -9.28 -3.49
CA ASN A 86 6.71 -8.88 -4.37
C ASN A 86 5.56 -9.90 -4.34
N GLN A 87 5.87 -11.19 -4.42
CA GLN A 87 4.84 -12.24 -4.38
C GLN A 87 4.08 -12.23 -3.04
N ARG A 88 4.79 -12.13 -1.91
CA ARG A 88 4.15 -12.05 -0.58
C ARG A 88 3.22 -10.84 -0.45
N TYR A 89 3.63 -9.68 -0.94
CA TYR A 89 2.83 -8.46 -0.86
C TYR A 89 1.61 -8.50 -1.80
N ILE A 90 1.70 -9.18 -2.94
CA ILE A 90 0.53 -9.45 -3.80
C ILE A 90 -0.49 -10.31 -3.04
N ASP A 91 -0.04 -11.38 -2.40
CA ASP A 91 -0.91 -12.30 -1.67
C ASP A 91 -1.56 -11.62 -0.45
N GLU A 92 -0.79 -10.83 0.29
CA GLU A 92 -1.29 -10.02 1.40
C GLU A 92 -2.32 -8.98 0.93
N GLY A 93 -2.01 -8.23 -0.13
CA GLY A 93 -2.90 -7.19 -0.67
C GLY A 93 -4.23 -7.76 -1.16
N ARG A 94 -4.20 -8.93 -1.81
CA ARG A 94 -5.41 -9.65 -2.22
C ARG A 94 -6.26 -10.04 -1.02
N ASN A 95 -5.66 -10.73 -0.05
CA ASN A 95 -6.37 -11.20 1.14
C ASN A 95 -6.98 -10.02 1.93
N LEU A 96 -6.24 -8.91 2.03
CA LEU A 96 -6.70 -7.71 2.71
C LEU A 96 -7.90 -7.07 1.98
N SER A 97 -7.81 -6.96 0.65
CA SER A 97 -8.89 -6.42 -0.19
C SER A 97 -10.17 -7.27 -0.11
N GLU A 98 -10.04 -8.59 -0.17
CA GLU A 98 -11.17 -9.53 -0.01
C GLU A 98 -11.81 -9.41 1.38
N ASN A 99 -10.98 -9.33 2.43
CA ASN A 99 -11.46 -9.17 3.81
C ASN A 99 -12.15 -7.83 4.06
N LEU A 100 -11.77 -6.78 3.32
CA LEU A 100 -12.45 -5.48 3.39
C LEU A 100 -13.85 -5.60 2.78
N LEU A 101 -13.98 -6.23 1.61
CA LEU A 101 -15.27 -6.44 0.93
C LEU A 101 -16.24 -7.33 1.73
N MET A 102 -15.75 -8.38 2.40
CA MET A 102 -16.61 -9.31 3.16
C MET A 102 -17.29 -8.69 4.38
N ARG A 103 -16.76 -7.59 4.93
CA ARG A 103 -17.34 -6.93 6.13
C ARG A 103 -18.33 -5.81 5.81
N TYR A 104 -18.49 -5.45 4.53
CA TYR A 104 -19.43 -4.43 4.06
C TYR A 104 -20.72 -5.04 3.47
N LYS A 105 -20.98 -6.32 3.73
CA LYS A 105 -22.28 -6.97 3.53
C LYS A 105 -22.99 -7.17 4.86
#